data_AF-A0A2D4GC79-F1
#
_entry.id   AF-A0A2D4GC79-F1
#
_cell.length_a   1.000
_cell.length_b   1.000
_cell.length_c   1.000
_cell.angle_alpha   90.00
_cell.angle_beta   90.00
_cell.angle_gamma   90.00
#
_symmetry.space_group_name_H-M   'P 1'
#
loop_
_entity.id
_entity.type
_entity.pdbx_description
1 polymer ?
#
loop_
_entity_poly.entity_id
_entity_poly.type
_entity_poly.pdbx_seq_one_letter_code
_entity_poly.pdbx_strand_id
1 'polypeptide(L)'
;MSGRHERDAFDTLFDHAPDKLNVVKKTLITFVNKHLNKLNLEVTELETQFADGVYLVLLMGLLEGYFVPLHSFFLTPDSFEQKVLNVSFAFELMQDGGLEKPKPRPEDIVNCDLKSTLRVLYNLFTKYRNLE
;
A
#
# COMPACT_ATOMS: atom_id res chain seq x y z
N MET A 1 -19.69 5.45 17.08
CA MET A 1 -20.73 4.95 16.17
C MET A 1 -20.01 4.31 15.00
N SER A 2 -19.97 2.97 14.95
CA SER A 2 -19.23 2.23 13.92
C SER A 2 -19.98 2.38 12.60
N GLY A 3 -19.44 3.19 11.69
CA GLY A 3 -19.99 3.33 10.35
C GLY A 3 -19.95 1.98 9.67
N ARG A 4 -21.10 1.44 9.28
CA ARG A 4 -21.16 0.28 8.37
C ARG A 4 -20.43 0.69 7.10
N HIS A 5 -19.23 0.15 6.89
CA HIS A 5 -18.54 0.26 5.62
C HIS A 5 -19.44 -0.37 4.54
N GLU A 6 -19.77 0.40 3.51
CA GLU A 6 -20.52 -0.10 2.36
C GLU A 6 -19.66 -1.17 1.68
N ARG A 7 -20.19 -2.41 1.59
CA ARG A 7 -19.45 -3.54 1.03
C ARG A 7 -19.07 -3.24 -0.41
N ASP A 8 -17.83 -3.51 -0.77
CA ASP A 8 -17.35 -3.33 -2.13
C ASP A 8 -16.82 -4.63 -2.75
N ALA A 9 -16.27 -4.52 -3.97
CA ALA A 9 -15.75 -5.65 -4.72
C ALA A 9 -14.63 -6.39 -3.98
N PHE A 10 -13.85 -5.71 -3.13
CA PHE A 10 -12.82 -6.33 -2.30
C PHE A 10 -13.42 -7.22 -1.22
N ASP A 11 -14.56 -6.83 -0.62
CA ASP A 11 -15.25 -7.70 0.34
C ASP A 11 -15.75 -8.98 -0.33
N THR A 12 -16.34 -8.85 -1.51
CA THR A 12 -16.80 -10.01 -2.30
C THR A 12 -15.63 -10.91 -2.72
N LEU A 13 -14.48 -10.34 -3.11
CA LEU A 13 -13.27 -11.08 -3.49
C LEU A 13 -12.77 -11.96 -2.33
N PHE A 14 -12.71 -11.38 -1.12
CA PHE A 14 -12.28 -12.09 0.09
C PHE A 14 -13.27 -13.17 0.53
N ASP A 15 -14.57 -12.87 0.49
CA ASP A 15 -15.60 -13.77 1.02
C ASP A 15 -15.86 -14.97 0.10
N HIS A 16 -15.72 -14.79 -1.22
CA HIS A 16 -16.27 -15.73 -2.20
C HIS A 16 -15.31 -16.18 -3.30
N ALA A 17 -14.08 -15.64 -3.39
CA ALA A 17 -13.18 -15.95 -4.51
C ALA A 17 -11.69 -16.08 -4.09
N PRO A 18 -11.35 -17.07 -3.24
CA PRO A 18 -9.98 -17.28 -2.76
C PRO A 18 -8.96 -17.51 -3.90
N ASP A 19 -9.35 -18.19 -4.99
CA ASP A 19 -8.47 -18.40 -6.13
C ASP A 19 -8.14 -17.08 -6.85
N LYS A 20 -9.14 -16.19 -7.00
CA LYS A 20 -8.94 -14.86 -7.60
C LYS A 20 -8.09 -13.98 -6.69
N LEU A 21 -8.26 -14.10 -5.37
CA LEU A 21 -7.44 -13.38 -4.40
C LEU A 21 -5.95 -13.71 -4.56
N ASN A 22 -5.61 -14.99 -4.76
CA ASN A 22 -4.23 -15.40 -5.01
C ASN A 22 -3.65 -14.81 -6.30
N VAL A 23 -4.45 -14.71 -7.36
CA VAL A 23 -4.04 -14.05 -8.62
C VAL A 23 -3.81 -12.55 -8.40
N VAL A 24 -4.69 -11.89 -7.64
CA VAL A 24 -4.53 -10.47 -7.28
C VAL A 24 -3.24 -10.26 -6.48
N LYS A 25 -2.97 -11.08 -5.46
CA LYS A 25 -1.72 -11.01 -4.68
C LYS A 25 -0.48 -11.12 -5.57
N LYS A 26 -0.43 -12.11 -6.46
CA LYS A 26 0.69 -12.28 -7.40
C LYS A 26 0.87 -11.06 -8.31
N THR A 27 -0.24 -10.55 -8.85
CA THR A 27 -0.22 -9.35 -9.71
C THR A 27 0.34 -8.14 -8.96
N LEU A 28 -0.08 -7.94 -7.71
CA LEU A 28 0.38 -6.84 -6.88
C LEU A 28 1.85 -6.98 -6.48
N ILE A 29 2.32 -8.19 -6.14
CA ILE A 29 3.75 -8.46 -5.91
C ILE A 29 4.57 -8.08 -7.14
N THR A 30 4.17 -8.55 -8.34
CA THR A 30 4.87 -8.21 -9.58
C THR A 30 4.88 -6.71 -9.82
N PHE A 31 3.75 -6.03 -9.59
CA PHE A 31 3.64 -4.58 -9.74
C PHE A 31 4.58 -3.82 -8.78
N VAL A 32 4.52 -4.09 -7.47
CA VAL A 32 5.35 -3.35 -6.51
C VAL A 32 6.84 -3.62 -6.73
N ASN A 33 7.23 -4.86 -7.06
CA ASN A 33 8.63 -5.21 -7.34
C ASN A 33 9.15 -4.59 -8.63
N LYS A 34 8.31 -4.35 -9.64
CA LYS A 34 8.71 -3.60 -10.84
C LYS A 34 9.32 -2.23 -10.47
N HIS A 35 8.80 -1.59 -9.43
CA HIS A 35 9.26 -0.29 -8.97
C HIS A 35 10.32 -0.42 -7.87
N LEU A 36 10.05 -1.19 -6.81
CA LEU A 36 10.94 -1.30 -5.65
C LEU A 36 12.29 -1.96 -5.97
N ASN A 37 12.37 -2.82 -6.99
CA ASN A 37 13.65 -3.37 -7.45
C ASN A 37 14.59 -2.29 -7.99
N LYS A 38 14.09 -1.12 -8.41
CA LYS A 38 14.93 0.04 -8.79
C LYS A 38 15.77 0.55 -7.61
N LEU A 39 15.38 0.20 -6.37
CA LEU A 39 16.10 0.49 -5.13
C LEU A 39 16.74 -0.76 -4.50
N ASN A 40 16.79 -1.89 -5.22
CA ASN A 40 17.22 -3.20 -4.71
C ASN A 40 16.37 -3.72 -3.53
N LEU A 41 15.09 -3.35 -3.48
CA LEU A 41 14.13 -3.85 -2.50
C LEU A 41 13.18 -4.84 -3.17
N GLU A 42 12.96 -6.00 -2.53
CA GLU A 42 12.08 -7.04 -3.03
C GLU A 42 10.98 -7.37 -2.00
N VAL A 43 9.74 -7.42 -2.49
CA VAL A 43 8.57 -7.83 -1.73
C VAL A 43 8.22 -9.26 -2.08
N THR A 44 8.12 -10.09 -1.06
CA THR A 44 7.69 -11.50 -1.13
C THR A 44 6.37 -11.75 -0.39
N GLU A 45 6.00 -10.89 0.56
CA GLU A 45 4.83 -11.02 1.42
C GLU A 45 4.10 -9.68 1.58
N LEU A 46 2.86 -9.58 1.11
CA LEU A 46 2.06 -8.35 1.16
C LEU A 46 1.42 -8.13 2.54
N GLU A 47 1.29 -9.19 3.32
CA GLU A 47 0.69 -9.21 4.66
C GLU A 47 1.47 -8.33 5.64
N THR A 48 2.79 -8.33 5.55
CA THR A 48 3.68 -7.82 6.61
C THR A 48 4.63 -6.72 6.12
N GLN A 49 5.17 -6.83 4.90
CA GLN A 49 6.28 -5.97 4.45
C GLN A 49 5.87 -4.52 4.15
N PHE A 50 4.58 -4.20 4.15
CA PHE A 50 4.08 -2.83 4.05
C PHE A 50 3.68 -2.21 5.40
N ALA A 51 3.68 -3.00 6.49
CA ALA A 51 3.12 -2.60 7.77
C ALA A 51 3.93 -1.49 8.47
N ASP A 52 5.19 -1.30 8.11
CA ASP A 52 6.02 -0.22 8.64
C ASP A 52 5.91 1.11 7.84
N GLY A 53 5.19 1.07 6.71
CA GLY A 53 4.97 2.19 5.80
C GLY A 53 6.17 2.56 4.92
N VAL A 54 7.38 2.03 5.16
CA VAL A 54 8.60 2.44 4.44
C VAL A 54 8.48 2.11 2.95
N TYR A 55 8.10 0.89 2.62
CA TYR A 55 7.93 0.48 1.22
C TYR A 55 6.81 1.24 0.52
N LEU A 56 5.77 1.66 1.26
CA LEU A 56 4.66 2.41 0.69
C LEU A 56 5.07 3.84 0.33
N VAL A 57 5.84 4.51 1.21
CA VAL A 57 6.42 5.84 0.95
C VAL A 57 7.37 5.80 -0.25
N LEU A 58 8.30 4.85 -0.27
CA LEU A 58 9.27 4.71 -1.36
C LEU A 58 8.58 4.38 -2.68
N LEU A 59 7.60 3.47 -2.66
CA LEU A 59 6.80 3.14 -3.84
C LEU A 59 6.09 4.39 -4.39
N MET A 60 5.50 5.23 -3.55
CA MET A 60 4.85 6.47 -4.01
C MET A 60 5.82 7.41 -4.73
N GLY A 61 7.02 7.65 -4.18
CA GLY A 61 8.03 8.45 -4.88
C GLY A 61 8.38 7.88 -6.26
N LEU A 62 8.59 6.56 -6.33
CA LEU A 62 8.92 5.88 -7.59
C LEU A 62 7.79 5.94 -8.62
N LEU A 63 6.53 5.90 -8.18
CA LEU A 63 5.35 5.99 -9.06
C LEU A 63 5.12 7.41 -9.59
N GLU A 64 5.46 8.43 -8.81
CA GLU A 64 5.39 9.84 -9.20
C GLU A 64 6.68 10.36 -9.86
N GLY A 65 7.72 9.52 -9.94
CA GLY A 65 8.97 9.86 -10.63
C GLY A 65 9.90 10.79 -9.84
N TYR A 66 9.80 10.82 -8.51
CA TYR A 66 10.70 11.60 -7.66
C TYR A 66 11.26 10.80 -6.49
N PHE A 67 12.33 11.31 -5.86
CA PHE A 67 12.90 10.73 -4.65
C PHE A 67 12.28 11.35 -3.40
N VAL A 68 11.72 10.54 -2.51
CA VAL A 68 11.26 11.01 -1.20
C VAL A 68 12.48 11.16 -0.28
N PRO A 69 12.77 12.36 0.25
CA PRO A 69 13.91 12.54 1.15
C PRO A 69 13.80 11.63 2.38
N LEU A 70 14.87 10.91 2.71
CA LEU A 70 14.86 9.90 3.79
C LEU A 70 14.65 10.49 5.20
N HIS A 71 14.81 11.80 5.35
CA HIS A 71 14.53 12.51 6.62
C HIS A 71 13.06 12.93 6.75
N SER A 72 12.25 12.78 5.70
CA SER A 72 10.82 13.13 5.71
C SER A 72 9.94 12.04 6.32
N PHE A 73 10.49 10.84 6.56
CA PHE A 73 9.78 9.70 7.13
C PHE A 73 10.76 8.84 7.96
N PHE A 74 10.24 7.89 8.73
CA PHE A 74 11.05 7.00 9.55
C PHE A 74 11.53 5.82 8.71
N LEU A 75 12.81 5.79 8.31
CA LEU A 75 13.37 4.69 7.53
C LEU A 75 13.48 3.38 8.33
N THR A 76 13.65 3.49 9.66
CA THR A 76 13.72 2.36 10.59
C THR A 76 12.74 2.61 11.73
N PRO A 77 11.41 2.51 11.48
CA PRO A 77 10.42 2.86 12.49
C PRO A 77 10.43 1.84 13.63
N ASP A 78 10.59 2.31 14.86
CA ASP A 78 10.73 1.46 16.06
C ASP A 78 9.49 1.44 16.95
N SER A 79 8.51 2.31 16.67
CA SER A 79 7.24 2.39 17.41
C SER A 79 6.02 2.22 16.49
N PHE A 80 4.88 1.86 17.08
CA PHE A 80 3.62 1.78 16.34
C PHE A 80 3.25 3.15 15.74
N GLU A 81 3.44 4.22 16.50
CA GLU A 81 3.17 5.60 16.08
C GLU A 81 4.02 6.02 14.88
N GLN A 82 5.31 5.67 14.86
CA GLN A 82 6.18 5.97 13.71
C GLN A 82 5.73 5.26 12.44
N LYS A 83 5.30 3.99 12.56
CA LYS A 83 4.73 3.24 11.43
C LYS A 83 3.44 3.87 10.93
N VAL A 84 2.55 4.29 11.84
CA VAL A 84 1.31 4.99 11.50
C VAL A 84 1.61 6.31 10.79
N LEU A 85 2.60 7.08 11.25
CA LEU A 85 3.03 8.32 10.59
C LEU A 85 3.56 8.06 9.18
N ASN A 86 4.37 7.02 8.97
CA ASN A 86 4.85 6.64 7.63
C ASN A 86 3.69 6.30 6.68
N VAL A 87 2.73 5.48 7.12
CA VAL A 87 1.57 5.11 6.29
C VAL A 87 0.69 6.33 6.02
N SER A 88 0.50 7.21 7.02
CA SER A 88 -0.24 8.45 6.87
C SER A 88 0.41 9.35 5.83
N PHE A 89 1.73 9.51 5.90
CA PHE A 89 2.49 10.27 4.91
C PHE A 89 2.37 9.67 3.50
N ALA A 90 2.45 8.34 3.36
CA ALA A 90 2.22 7.70 2.07
C ALA A 90 0.80 7.98 1.53
N PHE A 91 -0.22 8.04 2.38
CA PHE A 91 -1.59 8.38 1.98
C PHE A 91 -1.73 9.87 1.58
N GLU A 92 -0.96 10.76 2.19
CA GLU A 92 -0.87 12.16 1.75
C GLU A 92 -0.26 12.24 0.34
N LEU A 93 0.88 11.55 0.11
CA LEU A 93 1.50 11.48 -1.21
C LEU A 93 0.55 10.90 -2.28
N MET A 94 -0.27 9.91 -1.93
CA MET A 94 -1.30 9.37 -2.83
C MET A 94 -2.32 10.44 -3.24
N GLN A 95 -2.79 11.23 -2.28
CA GLN A 95 -3.77 12.30 -2.53
C GLN A 95 -3.16 13.43 -3.35
N ASP A 96 -1.92 13.82 -3.05
CA ASP A 96 -1.18 14.83 -3.82
C ASP A 96 -0.94 14.38 -5.26
N GLY A 97 -0.68 13.08 -5.46
CA GLY A 97 -0.62 12.45 -6.79
C GLY A 97 -1.98 12.39 -7.49
N GLY A 98 -3.10 12.71 -6.82
CA GLY A 98 -4.45 12.74 -7.38
C GLY A 98 -5.20 11.41 -7.27
N LEU A 99 -4.90 10.56 -6.28
CA LEU A 99 -5.79 9.46 -5.89
C LEU A 99 -6.85 9.97 -4.92
N GLU A 100 -8.00 9.30 -4.91
CA GLU A 100 -8.95 9.47 -3.81
C GLU A 100 -8.31 9.04 -2.49
N LYS A 101 -8.75 9.67 -1.39
CA LYS A 101 -8.34 9.28 -0.05
C LYS A 101 -8.54 7.77 0.16
N PRO A 102 -7.49 7.02 0.54
CA PRO A 102 -7.64 5.61 0.83
C PRO A 102 -8.75 5.33 1.85
N LYS A 103 -9.59 4.33 1.56
CA LYS A 103 -10.66 3.91 2.48
C LYS A 103 -10.12 3.35 3.81
N PRO A 104 -9.05 2.51 3.82
CA PRO A 104 -8.47 2.04 5.07
C PRO A 104 -7.86 3.18 5.87
N ARG A 105 -7.81 3.02 7.19
CA ARG A 105 -7.03 3.91 8.04
C ARG A 105 -5.56 3.47 8.04
N PRO A 106 -4.61 4.38 8.30
CA PRO A 106 -3.20 4.02 8.37
C PRO A 106 -2.92 2.86 9.33
N GLU A 107 -3.61 2.83 10.48
CA GLU A 107 -3.48 1.78 11.49
C GLU A 107 -3.90 0.40 10.97
N ASP A 108 -4.82 0.33 10.01
CA ASP A 108 -5.25 -0.95 9.46
C ASP A 108 -4.10 -1.61 8.67
N ILE A 109 -3.26 -0.81 7.99
CA ILE A 109 -2.04 -1.27 7.32
C ILE A 109 -0.99 -1.70 8.34
N VAL A 110 -0.75 -0.87 9.37
CA VAL A 110 0.23 -1.17 10.43
C VAL A 110 -0.13 -2.43 11.22
N ASN A 111 -1.42 -2.70 11.40
CA ASN A 111 -1.93 -3.92 12.04
C ASN A 111 -1.96 -5.15 11.10
N CYS A 112 -1.32 -5.07 9.93
CA CYS A 112 -1.24 -6.17 8.97
C CYS A 112 -2.61 -6.65 8.46
N ASP A 113 -3.61 -5.78 8.35
CA ASP A 113 -4.88 -6.13 7.72
C ASP A 113 -4.70 -6.31 6.21
N LEU A 114 -4.60 -7.57 5.78
CA LEU A 114 -4.34 -7.92 4.39
C LEU A 114 -5.38 -7.30 3.44
N LYS A 115 -6.65 -7.27 3.82
CA LYS A 115 -7.71 -6.69 2.97
C LYS A 115 -7.45 -5.20 2.70
N SER A 116 -7.10 -4.45 3.74
CA SER A 116 -6.74 -3.04 3.65
C SER A 116 -5.49 -2.82 2.80
N THR A 117 -4.43 -3.61 3.03
CA THR A 117 -3.19 -3.50 2.25
C THR A 117 -3.43 -3.78 0.76
N LEU A 118 -4.13 -4.86 0.42
CA LEU A 118 -4.43 -5.17 -0.98
C LEU A 118 -5.32 -4.12 -1.63
N ARG A 119 -6.29 -3.53 -0.89
CA ARG A 119 -7.15 -2.47 -1.42
C ARG A 119 -6.33 -1.22 -1.77
N VAL A 120 -5.39 -0.81 -0.91
CA VAL A 120 -4.47 0.31 -1.18
C VAL A 120 -3.59 0.01 -2.40
N LEU A 121 -2.91 -1.12 -2.41
CA LEU A 121 -1.99 -1.49 -3.50
C LEU A 121 -2.72 -1.67 -4.84
N TYR A 122 -3.97 -2.15 -4.83
CA TYR A 122 -4.77 -2.28 -6.04
C TYR A 122 -5.21 -0.94 -6.62
N ASN A 123 -5.47 0.07 -5.79
CA ASN A 123 -5.72 1.43 -6.25
C ASN A 123 -4.48 2.01 -6.94
N LEU A 124 -3.29 1.81 -6.36
CA LEU A 124 -2.03 2.17 -7.01
C LEU A 124 -1.84 1.43 -8.33
N PHE A 125 -2.01 0.11 -8.34
CA PHE A 125 -1.92 -0.69 -9.56
C PHE A 125 -2.88 -0.16 -10.65
N THR A 126 -4.14 0.10 -10.30
CA THR A 126 -5.14 0.57 -11.28
C THR A 126 -4.71 1.87 -11.94
N LYS A 127 -4.13 2.80 -11.18
CA LYS A 127 -3.66 4.09 -11.68
C LYS A 127 -2.34 4.00 -12.45
N TYR A 128 -1.36 3.27 -11.93
CA TYR A 128 0.02 3.30 -12.42
C TYR A 128 0.47 2.06 -13.20
N ARG A 129 -0.41 1.08 -13.46
CA ARG A 129 -0.06 -0.16 -14.20
C ARG A 129 0.59 0.04 -15.57
N ASN A 130 0.39 1.19 -16.20
CA ASN A 130 0.96 1.50 -17.52
C ASN A 130 2.25 2.33 -17.43
N LEU A 131 2.70 2.68 -16.22
CA LEU A 131 3.95 3.41 -15.99
C LEU A 131 5.14 2.49 -16.22
N GLU A 132 6.19 2.97 -16.91
CA GLU A 132 7.39 2.20 -17.26
C GLU A 132 8.38 1.96 -16.10
#